data_AF-A0A820U9G8-F1
#
_entry.id   AF-A0A820U9G8-F1
#
_cell.length_a   1.000
_cell.length_b   1.000
_cell.length_c   1.000
_cell.angle_alpha   90.00
_cell.angle_beta   90.00
_cell.angle_gamma   90.00
#
_symmetry.space_group_name_H-M   'P 1'
#
loop_
_entity.id
_entity.type
_entity.pdbx_description
1 polymer ?
#
loop_
_entity_poly.entity_id
_entity_poly.type
_entity_poly.pdbx_seq_one_letter_code
_entity_poly.pdbx_strand_id
1 'polypeptide(L)' 'MKRNRFVSSSRRKARKRYFTAPSHVRRRLMSAPLNKELRRRYNVRSIPLRKDDEVA' A
#
# COMPACT_ATOMS: atom_id res chain seq x y z
N MET A 1 18.17 10.92 -0.59
CA MET A 1 18.70 10.25 0.63
C MET A 1 17.69 10.39 1.77
N LYS A 2 17.50 9.37 2.61
CA LYS A 2 16.52 9.39 3.72
C LYS A 2 16.94 10.39 4.81
N ARG A 3 16.13 11.41 5.11
CA ARG A 3 16.41 12.47 6.11
C ARG A 3 15.90 12.16 7.52
N ASN A 4 14.82 11.40 7.65
CA ASN A 4 14.22 11.08 8.96
C ASN A 4 15.04 10.02 9.72
N ARG A 5 15.56 10.37 10.91
CA ARG A 5 16.38 9.49 11.75
C ARG A 5 15.62 8.29 12.31
N PHE A 6 14.30 8.39 12.53
CA PHE A 6 13.50 7.34 13.15
C PHE A 6 13.05 6.23 12.18
N VAL A 7 13.18 6.46 10.88
CA VAL A 7 12.87 5.45 9.86
C VAL A 7 14.15 4.65 9.56
N SER A 8 14.13 3.33 9.71
CA SER A 8 15.31 2.51 9.41
C SER A 8 15.46 2.25 7.90
N SER A 9 16.69 2.32 7.37
CA SER A 9 17.04 1.88 6.00
C SER A 9 17.59 0.45 5.94
N SER A 10 17.77 -0.23 7.08
CA SER A 10 18.24 -1.61 7.13
C SER A 10 17.25 -2.59 6.48
N ARG A 11 17.73 -3.38 5.51
CA ARG A 11 16.95 -4.40 4.78
C ARG A 11 16.27 -5.41 5.70
N ARG A 12 16.98 -5.89 6.73
CA ARG A 12 16.47 -6.87 7.70
C ARG A 12 15.26 -6.31 8.46
N LYS A 13 15.36 -5.06 8.95
CA LYS A 13 14.28 -4.40 9.70
C LYS A 13 13.06 -4.13 8.81
N ALA A 14 13.28 -3.71 7.55
CA ALA A 14 12.20 -3.47 6.60
C ALA A 14 11.42 -4.76 6.26
N ARG A 15 12.13 -5.86 5.96
CA ARG A 15 11.50 -7.16 5.67
C ARG A 15 10.71 -7.69 6.85
N LYS A 16 11.28 -7.67 8.06
CA LYS A 16 10.56 -8.11 9.28
C LYS A 16 9.24 -7.35 9.43
N ARG A 17 9.27 -6.01 9.34
CA ARG A 17 8.07 -5.16 9.43
C ARG A 17 7.01 -5.47 8.38
N TYR A 18 7.41 -5.79 7.15
CA TYR A 18 6.48 -6.14 6.07
C TYR A 18 5.77 -7.46 6.34
N PHE A 19 6.53 -8.52 6.61
CA PHE A 19 5.95 -9.87 6.78
C PHE A 19 5.17 -10.02 8.10
N THR A 20 5.60 -9.36 9.19
CA THR A 20 4.91 -9.40 10.49
C THR A 20 3.92 -8.25 10.68
N ALA A 21 3.52 -7.54 9.63
CA ALA A 21 2.59 -6.41 9.74
C ALA A 21 1.22 -6.88 10.28
N PRO A 22 0.55 -6.09 11.15
CA PRO A 22 -0.82 -6.38 11.59
C PRO A 22 -1.84 -6.18 10.45
N SER A 23 -3.05 -6.74 10.61
CA SER A 23 -4.08 -6.78 9.56
C SER A 23 -4.41 -5.41 8.95
N HIS A 24 -4.63 -4.38 9.78
CA HIS A 24 -4.96 -3.04 9.30
C HIS A 24 -3.83 -2.39 8.47
N VAL A 25 -2.57 -2.75 8.74
CA VAL A 25 -1.41 -2.32 7.94
C VAL A 25 -1.32 -3.15 6.66
N ARG A 26 -1.50 -4.48 6.76
CA ARG A 26 -1.50 -5.39 5.59
C ARG A 26 -2.52 -4.94 4.55
N ARG A 27 -3.73 -4.54 4.98
CA ARG A 27 -4.76 -3.98 4.09
C ARG A 27 -4.25 -2.79 3.28
N ARG A 28 -3.51 -1.87 3.90
CA ARG A 28 -2.96 -0.69 3.21
C ARG A 28 -1.81 -1.07 2.26
N LEU A 29 -1.02 -2.08 2.61
CA LEU A 29 0.04 -2.62 1.75
C LEU A 29 -0.55 -3.34 0.51
N MET A 30 -1.71 -3.99 0.67
CA MET A 30 -2.45 -4.68 -0.40
C MET A 30 -3.40 -3.71 -1.12
N SER A 31 -2.82 -2.68 -1.74
CA SER A 31 -3.56 -1.69 -2.55
C SER A 31 -3.31 -1.89 -4.04
N ALA A 32 -4.33 -1.61 -4.86
CA ALA A 32 -4.25 -1.66 -6.32
C ALA A 32 -4.50 -0.29 -6.97
N PRO A 33 -3.91 -0.02 -8.13
CA PRO A 33 -4.22 1.17 -8.93
C PRO A 33 -5.64 1.12 -9.49
N LEU A 34 -6.31 2.27 -9.53
CA LEU A 34 -7.59 2.40 -10.26
C LEU A 34 -7.37 2.53 -11.76
N ASN A 35 -8.37 2.13 -12.56
CA ASN A 35 -8.37 2.32 -14.02
C ASN A 35 -8.50 3.82 -14.38
N LYS A 36 -8.10 4.22 -15.60
CA LYS A 36 -8.02 5.65 -16.00
C LYS A 36 -9.35 6.39 -15.86
N GLU A 37 -10.47 5.74 -16.18
CA GLU A 37 -11.82 6.31 -16.07
C GLU A 37 -12.22 6.53 -14.61
N LEU A 38 -12.01 5.51 -13.77
CA LEU A 38 -12.27 5.57 -12.33
C LEU A 38 -11.39 6.62 -11.64
N ARG A 39 -10.12 6.76 -12.07
CA ARG A 39 -9.23 7.82 -11.57
C ARG A 39 -9.75 9.21 -11.91
N ARG A 40 -10.28 9.44 -13.12
CA ARG A 40 -10.86 10.75 -13.49
C ARG A 40 -12.11 11.06 -12.68
N ARG A 41 -12.98 10.07 -12.48
CA ARG A 41 -14.23 10.24 -11.73
C ARG A 41 -14.00 10.54 -10.25
N TYR A 42 -13.10 9.79 -9.61
CA TYR A 42 -12.91 9.87 -8.15
C TYR A 42 -11.67 10.66 -7.74
N ASN A 43 -10.82 11.07 -8.68
CA ASN A 43 -9.56 11.79 -8.46
C ASN A 43 -8.60 11.09 -7.46
N VAL A 44 -8.68 9.75 -7.38
CA VAL A 44 -7.85 8.92 -6.49
C VAL A 44 -7.00 7.96 -7.32
N ARG A 45 -5.73 7.77 -6.94
CA ARG A 45 -4.78 6.92 -7.70
C ARG A 45 -4.94 5.42 -7.43
N SER A 46 -5.18 5.04 -6.18
CA SER A 46 -5.17 3.65 -5.72
C SER A 46 -6.04 3.46 -4.48
N ILE A 47 -6.62 2.28 -4.33
CA ILE A 47 -7.43 1.90 -3.16
C ILE A 47 -6.97 0.55 -2.59
N PRO A 48 -7.13 0.30 -1.28
CA PRO A 48 -7.01 -1.04 -0.71
C PRO A 48 -8.07 -1.97 -1.30
N LEU A 49 -7.67 -3.16 -1.71
CA LEU A 49 -8.59 -4.16 -2.29
C LEU A 49 -9.59 -4.66 -1.24
N ARG A 50 -10.83 -4.86 -1.67
CA ARG A 50 -11.89 -5.51 -0.91
C ARG A 50 -12.41 -6.73 -1.65
N LYS A 51 -13.09 -7.60 -0.90
CA LYS A 51 -13.88 -8.67 -1.51
C LYS A 51 -14.96 -8.01 -2.36
N ASP A 52 -15.23 -8.58 -3.54
CA ASP A 52 -16.23 -8.12 -4.51
C ASP A 52 -15.80 -6.93 -5.41
N ASP A 53 -14.53 -6.50 -5.35
CA ASP A 53 -13.97 -5.59 -6.37
C ASP A 53 -13.65 -6.39 -7.65
N GLU A 54 -14.12 -5.91 -8.81
CA GLU A 54 -13.71 -6.45 -10.12
C GLU A 54 -12.33 -5.94 -10.51
N VAL A 55 -11.45 -6.86 -10.91
CA VAL A 55 -10.06 -6.56 -11.31
C VAL A 55 -9.80 -7.20 -12.67
N ALA A 56 -9.23 -6.41 -13.58
CA ALA A 56 -8.79 -6.83 -14.91
C ALA A 56 -7.32 -6.49 -15.12
#